data_AF-A0A1I0IG75-F1
#
_entry.id   AF-A0A1I0IG75-F1
#
_cell.length_a   1.000
_cell.length_b   1.000
_cell.length_c   1.000
_cell.angle_alpha   90.00
_cell.angle_beta   90.00
_cell.angle_gamma   90.00
#
_symmetry.space_group_name_H-M   'P 1'
#
loop_
_entity.id
_entity.type
_entity.pdbx_description
1 polymer ?
#
loop_
_entity_poly.entity_id
_entity_poly.type
_entity_poly.pdbx_seq_one_letter_code
_entity_poly.pdbx_strand_id
1 'polypeptide(L)' 'MNTNLKILNAVKFAGGLILLAGIILFAIGLFESRYSILVSIGTGTIIGAVFIFLMGVFLVITEELVEKKTNRVRKTEQ' A
#
# COMPACT_ATOMS: atom_id res chain seq x y z
N MET A 1 -8.39 -15.39 14.11
CA MET A 1 -7.95 -15.36 12.70
C MET A 1 -7.02 -14.16 12.55
N ASN A 2 -5.82 -14.34 12.03
CA ASN A 2 -4.77 -13.30 12.02
C ASN A 2 -5.18 -12.11 11.12
N THR A 3 -5.81 -11.10 11.71
CA THR A 3 -6.34 -9.91 11.02
C THR A 3 -5.22 -9.15 10.29
N ASN A 4 -4.04 -9.10 10.89
CA ASN A 4 -2.82 -8.48 10.36
C ASN A 4 -2.43 -9.08 8.99
N LEU A 5 -2.53 -10.40 8.81
CA LEU A 5 -2.26 -11.07 7.53
C LEU A 5 -3.32 -10.78 6.47
N LYS A 6 -4.59 -10.61 6.85
CA LYS A 6 -5.67 -10.25 5.92
C LYS A 6 -5.50 -8.82 5.40
N ILE A 7 -5.20 -7.88 6.30
CA ILE A 7 -4.97 -6.47 5.94
C ILE A 7 -3.74 -6.33 5.06
N LEU A 8 -2.63 -7.00 5.41
CA LEU A 8 -1.42 -6.97 4.61
C LEU A 8 -1.66 -7.51 3.19
N ASN A 9 -2.42 -8.61 3.06
CA ASN A 9 -2.72 -9.19 1.76
C ASN A 9 -3.66 -8.30 0.93
N ALA A 10 -4.67 -7.69 1.56
CA ALA A 10 -5.57 -6.75 0.90
C ALA A 10 -4.82 -5.52 0.37
N VAL A 11 -3.94 -4.92 1.17
CA VAL A 11 -3.14 -3.77 0.75
C VAL A 11 -2.13 -4.18 -0.33
N LYS A 12 -1.48 -5.35 -0.21
CA LYS A 12 -0.60 -5.86 -1.27
C LYS A 12 -1.32 -5.99 -2.60
N PHE A 13 -2.54 -6.51 -2.58
CA PHE A 13 -3.33 -6.71 -3.78
C PHE A 13 -3.81 -5.38 -4.39
N ALA A 14 -4.38 -4.49 -3.55
CA ALA A 14 -4.85 -3.19 -4.01
C ALA A 14 -3.71 -2.29 -4.50
N GLY A 15 -2.63 -2.16 -3.72
CA GLY A 15 -1.45 -1.39 -4.10
C GLY A 15 -0.74 -1.96 -5.33
N GLY A 16 -0.65 -3.29 -5.45
CA GLY A 16 -0.09 -3.95 -6.62
C GLY A 16 -0.88 -3.68 -7.90
N LEU A 17 -2.22 -3.74 -7.85
CA LEU A 17 -3.08 -3.40 -8.99
C LEU A 17 -2.92 -1.94 -9.43
N ILE A 18 -2.91 -1.01 -8.47
CA ILE A 18 -2.77 0.43 -8.77
C ILE A 18 -1.38 0.73 -9.32
N LEU A 19 -0.33 0.11 -8.78
CA LEU A 19 1.03 0.26 -9.28
C LEU A 19 1.15 -0.27 -10.71
N LEU A 20 0.57 -1.46 -10.99
CA LEU A 20 0.56 -2.03 -12.34
C LEU A 20 -0.16 -1.11 -13.33
N ALA A 21 -1.33 -0.58 -12.94
CA ALA A 21 -2.06 0.38 -13.76
C ALA A 21 -1.25 1.66 -14.01
N GLY A 22 -0.56 2.19 -12.99
CA GLY A 22 0.31 3.35 -13.11
C GLY A 22 1.50 3.11 -14.05
N ILE A 23 2.12 1.93 -13.99
CA ILE A 23 3.21 1.53 -14.91
C ILE A 23 2.72 1.46 -16.35
N ILE A 24 1.53 0.88 -16.59
CA ILE A 24 0.94 0.80 -17.93
C ILE A 24 0.65 2.20 -18.48
N LEU A 25 0.01 3.07 -17.68
CA LEU A 25 -0.28 4.45 -18.08
C LEU A 25 0.99 5.26 -18.37
N PHE A 26 2.02 5.07 -17.54
CA PHE A 26 3.32 5.71 -17.72
C PHE A 26 4.01 5.20 -19.00
N ALA A 27 4.01 3.89 -19.25
CA ALA A 27 4.59 3.31 -20.46
C ALA A 27 3.89 3.84 -21.71
N ILE A 28 2.55 3.85 -21.76
CA ILE A 28 1.80 4.40 -22.90
C ILE A 28 2.13 5.88 -23.11
N GLY A 29 2.21 6.67 -22.02
CA GLY A 29 2.59 8.08 -22.10
C GLY A 29 4.01 8.32 -22.62
N LEU A 30 4.94 7.38 -22.42
CA LEU A 30 6.32 7.49 -22.90
C LEU A 30 6.47 7.16 -24.39
N PHE A 31 5.75 6.15 -24.89
CA PHE A 31 5.83 5.76 -26.30
C PHE A 31 5.05 6.71 -27.23
N GLU A 32 3.98 7.31 -26.72
CA GLU A 32 3.16 8.27 -27.46
C GLU A 32 3.48 9.71 -27.04
N SER A 33 4.40 10.35 -27.77
CA SER A 33 4.85 11.73 -27.51
C SER A 33 3.73 12.78 -27.47
N ARG A 34 2.55 12.49 -28.03
CA ARG A 34 1.37 13.37 -28.01
C ARG A 34 0.61 13.36 -26.69
N TYR A 35 0.85 12.38 -25.81
CA TYR A 35 0.17 12.26 -24.51
C TYR A 35 1.12 12.56 -23.34
N SER A 36 1.82 13.70 -23.38
CA SER A 36 2.66 14.15 -22.26
C SER A 36 1.90 14.20 -20.92
N ILE A 37 0.59 14.46 -20.95
CA ILE A 37 -0.30 14.42 -19.78
C ILE A 37 -0.39 13.02 -19.15
N LEU A 38 -0.34 11.94 -19.95
CA LEU A 38 -0.37 10.56 -19.44
C LEU A 38 0.88 10.23 -18.64
N VAL A 39 2.04 10.82 -18.98
CA VAL A 39 3.28 10.64 -18.20
C VAL A 39 3.09 11.17 -16.80
N SER A 40 2.60 12.41 -16.65
CA SER A 40 2.31 13.02 -15.36
C SER A 40 1.26 12.24 -14.55
N ILE A 41 0.21 11.74 -15.21
CA ILE A 41 -0.81 10.90 -14.55
C ILE A 41 -0.17 9.59 -14.08
N GLY A 42 0.57 8.90 -14.93
CA GLY A 42 1.26 7.65 -14.60
C GLY A 42 2.23 7.80 -13.45
N THR A 43 3.04 8.87 -13.44
CA THR A 43 3.94 9.19 -12.33
C THR A 43 3.17 9.46 -11.04
N GLY A 44 2.07 10.24 -11.10
CA GLY A 44 1.20 10.49 -9.96
C GLY A 44 0.57 9.20 -9.41
N THR A 45 0.12 8.31 -10.29
CA THR A 45 -0.43 7.01 -9.91
C THR A 45 0.62 6.11 -9.26
N ILE A 46 1.86 6.09 -9.76
CA ILE A 46 2.96 5.31 -9.16
C ILE A 46 3.30 5.84 -7.76
N ILE A 47 3.47 7.16 -7.61
CA ILE A 47 3.75 7.78 -6.30
C ILE A 47 2.59 7.52 -5.33
N GLY A 48 1.34 7.67 -5.78
CA GLY A 48 0.15 7.36 -4.99
C GLY A 48 0.08 5.89 -4.57
N ALA A 49 0.38 4.96 -5.48
CA ALA A 49 0.42 3.53 -5.18
C ALA A 49 1.45 3.20 -4.09
N VAL A 50 2.64 3.81 -4.15
CA VAL A 50 3.67 3.67 -3.11
C VAL A 50 3.16 4.19 -1.76
N PHE A 51 2.48 5.35 -1.73
CA PHE A 51 1.88 5.89 -0.51
C PHE A 51 0.82 4.95 0.10
N ILE A 52 -0.08 4.38 -0.72
CA ILE A 52 -1.08 3.41 -0.27
C ILE A 52 -0.40 2.17 0.31
N PHE A 53 0.67 1.71 -0.34
CA PHE A 53 1.43 0.54 0.13
C PHE A 53 2.08 0.81 1.50
N LEU A 54 2.75 1.96 1.65
CA LEU A 54 3.36 2.37 2.92
C LEU A 54 2.31 2.51 4.04
N MET A 55 1.15 3.11 3.75
CA MET A 55 0.08 3.24 4.74
C MET A 55 -0.42 1.89 5.24
N GLY A 56 -0.63 0.91 4.36
CA GLY A 56 -1.07 -0.41 4.82
C GLY A 56 0.01 -1.20 5.55
N VAL A 57 1.29 -1.06 5.17
CA VAL A 57 2.40 -1.64 5.95
C VAL A 57 2.44 -1.01 7.35
N PHE A 58 2.27 0.31 7.45
CA PHE A 58 2.25 1.03 8.73
C PHE A 58 1.09 0.59 9.63
N LEU A 59 -0.09 0.34 9.05
CA LEU A 59 -1.27 -0.13 9.77
C LEU A 59 -1.01 -1.52 10.38
N VAL A 60 -0.45 -2.45 9.61
CA VAL A 60 -0.08 -3.79 10.09
C VAL A 60 0.93 -3.71 11.23
N ILE A 61 1.96 -2.87 11.12
CA ILE A 61 2.95 -2.67 12.18
C ILE A 61 2.27 -2.10 13.43
N THR A 62 1.36 -1.15 13.28
CA THR A 62 0.65 -0.53 14.41
C THR A 62 -0.26 -1.54 15.11
N GLU A 63 -0.99 -2.38 14.37
CA GLU A 63 -1.81 -3.47 14.95
C GLU A 63 -0.94 -4.43 15.76
N GLU A 64 0.21 -4.86 15.23
CA GLU A 64 1.16 -5.73 15.94
C GLU A 64 1.70 -5.09 17.24
N LEU A 65 1.98 -3.78 17.23
CA LEU A 65 2.44 -3.05 18.42
C LEU A 65 1.34 -2.91 19.47
N VAL A 66 0.11 -2.59 19.06
CA VAL A 66 -1.05 -2.48 19.95
C VAL A 66 -1.38 -3.85 20.55
N GLU A 67 -1.38 -4.91 19.75
CA GLU A 67 -1.61 -6.28 20.21
C GLU A 67 -0.56 -6.70 21.24
N LYS A 68 0.73 -6.43 21.00
CA LYS A 68 1.80 -6.67 21.99
C LYS A 68 1.60 -5.89 23.28
N LYS A 69 1.13 -4.64 23.21
CA LYS A 69 0.86 -3.82 24.41
C LYS A 69 -0.27 -4.42 25.23
N THR A 70 -1.39 -4.76 24.60
CA THR A 70 -2.56 -5.37 25.26
C THR A 70 -2.20 -6.71 25.93
N ASN A 71 -1.44 -7.55 25.24
CA ASN A 71 -0.99 -8.83 25.79
C ASN A 71 -0.02 -8.67 26.97
N ARG A 72 0.76 -7.58 27.03
CA ARG A 72 1.61 -7.28 28.19
C ARG A 72 0.81 -6.81 29.40
N VAL A 73 -0.18 -5.93 29.22
CA VAL A 73 -1.05 -5.46 30.32
C VAL A 73 -1.81 -6.64 30.95
N ARG A 74 -2.34 -7.55 30.14
CA ARG A 74 -3.06 -8.73 30.64
C ARG A 74 -2.17 -9.70 31.44
N LYS A 75 -0.86 -9.74 31.18
CA LYS A 75 0.09 -10.57 31.94
C LYS A 75 0.51 -9.97 33.27
N THR A 76 0.29 -8.68 33.51
CA THR A 76 0.60 -8.01 34.78
C THR A 76 -0.59 -7.99 35.76
N GLU A 77 -1.79 -8.36 35.29
CA GLU A 77 -3.02 -8.47 36.10
C GLU A 77 -3.34 -9.92 36.51
N GLN A 78 -2.48 -10.88 36.15
CA GLN A 78 -2.51 -12.28 36.60
C GLN A 78 -1.29 -12.58 37.48
#